data_AF-A0A5E8A6F8-F1
#
_entry.id   AF-A0A5E8A6F8-F1
#
_cell.length_a   1.000
_cell.length_b   1.000
_cell.length_c   1.000
_cell.angle_alpha   90.00
_cell.angle_beta   90.00
_cell.angle_gamma   90.00
#
_symmetry.space_group_name_H-M   'P 1'
#
loop_
_entity.id
_entity.type
_entity.pdbx_description
1 polymer ?
#
loop_
_entity_poly.entity_id
_entity_poly.type
_entity_poly.pdbx_seq_one_letter_code
_entity_poly.pdbx_strand_id
1 'polypeptide(L)' 'MLSGDSTRVREYQRTQFGGWPWPNHEHVHAREKGRFAIHADGKVEEKG' A
#
# COMPACT_ATOMS: atom_id res chain seq x y z
N MET A 1 -17.65 18.77 24.47
CA MET A 1 -17.59 19.29 23.08
C MET A 1 -16.49 18.52 22.38
N LEU A 2 -16.80 17.91 21.24
CA LEU A 2 -15.96 16.90 20.60
C LEU A 2 -14.63 17.50 20.13
N SER A 3 -13.53 16.91 20.60
CA SER A 3 -12.15 17.23 20.22
C SER A 3 -11.93 16.91 18.75
N GLY A 4 -11.85 17.95 17.91
CA GLY A 4 -11.47 17.82 16.51
C GLY A 4 -9.96 17.93 16.34
N ASP A 5 -9.19 16.93 16.78
CA ASP A 5 -7.80 16.81 16.37
C ASP A 5 -7.74 16.06 15.04
N SER A 6 -7.25 16.72 13.99
CA SER A 6 -7.06 16.14 12.66
C SER A 6 -5.86 15.19 12.69
N THR A 7 -6.09 14.00 13.25
CA THR A 7 -5.04 13.01 13.50
C THR A 7 -4.37 12.50 12.23
N ARG A 8 -5.01 12.60 11.07
CA ARG A 8 -4.50 12.01 9.81
C ARG A 8 -3.18 12.59 9.33
N VAL A 9 -3.01 13.92 9.37
CA VAL A 9 -1.75 14.55 8.93
C VAL A 9 -0.62 14.20 9.89
N ARG A 10 -0.91 14.14 11.20
CA ARG A 10 0.06 13.74 12.23
C ARG A 10 0.44 12.26 12.11
N GLU A 11 -0.51 11.39 11.81
CA GLU A 11 -0.27 9.97 11.54
C GLU A 11 0.55 9.76 10.26
N TYR A 12 0.29 10.54 9.21
CA TYR A 12 1.10 10.55 7.99
C TYR A 12 2.53 11.06 8.25
N GLN A 13 2.72 12.10 9.06
CA GLN A 13 4.07 12.54 9.43
C GLN A 13 4.84 11.47 10.23
N ARG A 14 4.13 10.69 11.05
CA ARG A 14 4.73 9.65 11.90
C ARG A 14 5.01 8.35 11.15
N THR A 15 4.11 7.94 10.26
CA THR A 15 4.10 6.59 9.67
C THR A 15 3.98 6.58 8.15
N GLN A 16 3.85 7.76 7.53
CA GLN A 16 3.55 7.99 6.12
C GLN A 16 2.25 7.28 5.71
N PHE A 17 2.33 6.02 5.30
CA PHE A 17 1.19 5.25 4.82
C PHE A 17 0.56 4.34 5.89
N GLY A 18 0.64 4.72 7.18
CA GLY A 18 -0.02 3.98 8.25
C GLY A 18 0.79 2.82 8.83
N GLY A 19 2.12 2.79 8.64
CA GLY A 19 3.00 1.86 9.35
C GLY A 19 2.82 0.39 8.94
N TRP A 20 2.34 0.13 7.72
CA TRP A 20 2.26 -1.25 7.20
C TRP A 20 3.66 -1.88 7.18
N PRO A 21 3.80 -3.12 7.69
CA PRO A 21 5.09 -3.80 7.86
C PRO A 21 5.55 -4.40 6.53
N TRP A 22 5.73 -3.56 5.50
CA TRP A 22 6.36 -4.02 4.28
C TRP A 22 7.87 -4.19 4.54
N PRO A 23 8.45 -5.35 4.19
CA PRO A 23 9.86 -5.64 4.46
C PRO A 23 10.83 -4.76 3.65
N ASN A 24 10.36 -4.11 2.58
CA ASN A 24 11.12 -3.18 1.78
C ASN A 24 10.21 -2.03 1.29
N HIS A 25 10.75 -0.81 1.19
CA HIS A 25 10.05 0.36 0.64
C HIS A 25 9.79 0.22 -0.87
N GLU A 26 10.59 -0.59 -1.56
CA GLU A 26 10.54 -0.75 -3.02
C GLU A 26 9.88 -2.08 -3.39
N HIS A 27 8.55 -2.13 -3.32
CA HIS A 27 7.79 -3.20 -4.00
C HIS A 27 7.63 -2.86 -5.48
N VAL A 28 8.72 -3.04 -6.22
CA VAL A 28 8.69 -3.00 -7.69
C VAL A 28 8.48 -4.41 -8.22
N HIS A 29 7.53 -4.58 -9.13
CA HIS A 29 7.37 -5.84 -9.85
C HIS A 29 8.46 -5.94 -10.93
N ALA A 30 8.93 -7.16 -11.18
CA ALA A 30 10.01 -7.39 -12.12
C ALA A 30 9.64 -6.90 -13.52
N ARG A 31 10.61 -6.30 -14.23
CA ARG A 31 10.37 -5.59 -15.50
C ARG A 31 9.82 -6.51 -16.60
N GLU A 32 10.18 -7.78 -16.55
CA GLU A 32 9.73 -8.83 -17.45
C GLU A 32 8.27 -9.26 -17.21
N LYS A 33 7.68 -8.89 -16.07
CA LYS A 33 6.26 -9.17 -15.83
C LYS A 33 5.41 -8.25 -16.67
N GLY A 34 4.57 -8.84 -17.52
CA GLY A 34 3.51 -8.16 -18.25
C GLY A 34 2.43 -7.61 -17.31
N ARG A 35 1.28 -7.20 -17.86
CA ARG A 35 0.17 -6.73 -17.03
C ARG A 35 -0.34 -7.89 -16.17
N PHE A 36 -0.54 -7.65 -14.89
CA PHE A 36 -1.17 -8.63 -14.01
C PHE A 36 -2.17 -7.95 -13.06
N ALA A 37 -3.12 -8.73 -12.56
CA ALA A 37 -4.08 -8.31 -11.55
C ALA A 37 -4.08 -9.31 -10.39
N ILE A 38 -4.04 -8.82 -9.16
CA ILE A 38 -4.22 -9.62 -7.95
C ILE A 38 -5.61 -9.30 -7.41
N HIS A 39 -6.47 -10.31 -7.41
CA HIS A 39 -7.83 -10.21 -6.90
C HIS A 39 -7.83 -10.31 -5.37
N ALA A 40 -8.90 -9.85 -4.73
CA ALA A 40 -9.01 -9.80 -3.25
C ALA A 40 -8.97 -11.21 -2.58
N ASP A 41 -9.23 -12.25 -3.36
CA ASP A 41 -9.11 -13.67 -2.99
C ASP A 41 -7.67 -14.22 -3.15
N GLY A 42 -6.74 -13.39 -3.61
CA GLY A 42 -5.35 -13.75 -3.86
C GLY A 42 -5.11 -14.36 -5.24
N LYS A 43 -6.13 -14.48 -6.10
CA LYS A 43 -5.97 -14.98 -7.46
C LYS A 43 -5.15 -14.00 -8.29
N VAL A 44 -4.12 -14.50 -8.96
CA VAL A 44 -3.30 -13.71 -9.89
C VAL A 44 -3.72 -14.02 -11.32
N GLU A 45 -4.05 -12.98 -12.08
CA GLU A 45 -4.28 -13.06 -13.52
C GLU A 45 -3.17 -12.34 -14.26
N GLU A 46 -2.46 -13.05 -15.14
CA GLU A 46 -1.42 -12.48 -16.01
C GLU A 46 -1.98 -12.29 -17.42
N LYS A 47 -1.98 -11.06 -17.91
CA LYS A 47 -2.28 -10.72 -19.32
C LYS A 47 -1.00 -10.21 -19.98
N GLY A 48 -0.31 -11.11 -20.70
CA GLY A 48 0.65 -10.75 -21.75
C GLY A 48 -0.02 -9.86 -22.79
#